data_AF-A0A8T7HAW9-F1
#
_entry.id   AF-A0A8T7HAW9-F1
#
_cell.length_a   1.000
_cell.length_b   1.000
_cell.length_c   1.000
_cell.angle_alpha   90.00
_cell.angle_beta   90.00
_cell.angle_gamma   90.00
#
_symmetry.space_group_name_H-M   'P 1'
#
loop_
_entity.id
_entity.type
_entity.pdbx_description
1 polymer ?
#
loop_
_entity_poly.entity_id
_entity_poly.type
_entity_poly.pdbx_seq_one_letter_code
_entity_poly.pdbx_strand_id
1 'polypeptide(L)'
;MGYATKLVFYIIPLILLIVVVFIFFGQGGAWEDLKDVISDAKTVAPDLTFGENTLNASEIITPAHHAVKIKELVKIINETMLKKGNDNCFVKGPVFDDFRDGDERTSISFVRVSNTESKLVVRSGAGGKQIDTTLQDKFENLVPCVIGGSKEITTNFVARFFDKTSSNPGNYFMPVGAVTLSYKFGATTSDGNGISVADFPEEKNPINDEGDNMENNGWLFTPDGKNICFFPTNKAVNADDDGIDNDYFDNLQGVKICS
;
A
#
# COMPACT_ATOMS: atom_id res chain seq x y z
N MET A 1 43.78 34.50 8.80
CA MET A 1 42.60 33.82 8.23
C MET A 1 41.38 34.69 8.44
N GLY A 2 40.67 35.03 7.36
CA GLY A 2 39.48 35.88 7.43
C GLY A 2 38.34 35.21 8.20
N TYR A 3 37.44 36.02 8.75
CA TYR A 3 36.27 35.55 9.51
C TYR A 3 35.43 34.52 8.74
N ALA A 4 35.27 34.71 7.43
CA ALA A 4 34.57 33.78 6.55
C ALA A 4 35.25 32.40 6.50
N THR A 5 36.58 32.34 6.45
CA THR A 5 37.33 31.08 6.38
C THR A 5 37.21 30.29 7.68
N LYS A 6 37.16 30.97 8.83
CA LYS A 6 36.95 30.34 10.14
C LYS A 6 35.52 29.82 10.27
N LEU A 7 34.53 30.59 9.84
CA LEU A 7 33.12 30.22 9.92
C LEU A 7 32.82 28.98 9.08
N VAL A 8 33.37 28.88 7.87
CA VAL A 8 33.29 27.67 7.02
C VAL A 8 33.95 26.46 7.70
N PHE A 9 35.14 26.64 8.29
CA PHE A 9 35.88 25.55 8.95
C PHE A 9 35.23 25.02 10.23
N TYR A 10 34.43 25.81 10.94
CA TYR A 10 33.75 25.36 12.16
C TYR A 10 32.32 24.90 11.89
N ILE A 11 31.59 25.56 10.98
CA ILE A 11 30.18 25.23 10.73
C ILE A 11 30.03 23.96 9.89
N ILE A 12 30.84 23.76 8.85
CA ILE A 12 30.70 22.58 7.98
C ILE A 12 30.95 21.27 8.77
N PRO A 13 32.03 21.14 9.56
CA PRO A 13 32.24 19.94 10.36
C PRO A 13 31.17 19.75 11.44
N LEU A 14 30.62 20.84 12.00
CA LEU A 14 29.54 20.78 12.98
C LEU A 14 28.24 20.27 12.34
N ILE A 15 27.89 20.75 11.14
CA ILE A 15 26.73 20.26 10.38
C ILE A 15 26.94 18.79 10.01
N LEU A 16 28.15 18.41 9.55
CA LEU A 16 28.48 17.02 9.27
C LEU A 16 28.35 16.14 10.52
N LEU A 17 28.80 16.62 11.68
CA LEU A 17 28.65 15.91 12.94
C LEU A 17 27.18 15.72 13.30
N ILE A 18 26.35 16.75 13.15
CA ILE A 18 24.89 16.67 13.38
C ILE A 18 24.28 15.64 12.44
N VAL A 19 24.61 15.68 11.15
CA VAL A 19 24.12 14.72 10.14
C VAL A 19 24.54 13.29 10.51
N VAL A 20 25.80 13.08 10.89
CA VAL A 20 26.30 11.76 11.34
C VAL A 20 25.55 11.29 12.58
N VAL A 21 25.32 12.15 13.57
CA VAL A 21 24.55 11.80 14.77
C VAL A 21 23.11 11.44 14.41
N PHE A 22 22.47 12.18 13.50
CA PHE A 22 21.13 11.86 13.02
C PHE A 22 21.05 10.55 12.22
N ILE A 23 22.07 10.20 11.45
CA ILE A 23 22.12 8.95 10.70
C ILE A 23 22.35 7.74 11.63
N PHE A 24 23.25 7.87 12.60
CA PHE A 24 23.63 6.76 13.48
C PHE A 24 22.71 6.58 14.69
N PHE A 25 22.06 7.65 15.17
CA PHE A 25 21.19 7.62 16.36
C PHE A 25 19.75 8.06 16.08
N GLY A 26 19.41 8.45 14.84
CA GLY A 26 18.03 8.73 14.45
C GLY A 26 17.24 7.44 14.19
N GLN A 27 15.91 7.52 14.30
CA GLN A 27 15.02 6.43 13.91
C GLN A 27 15.33 6.00 12.48
N GLY A 28 15.43 4.68 12.25
CA GLY A 28 15.83 4.09 10.97
C GLY A 28 15.03 4.69 9.82
N GLY A 29 15.69 5.46 8.95
CA GLY A 29 15.05 6.18 7.84
C GLY A 29 15.67 7.54 7.52
N ALA A 30 16.40 8.15 8.46
CA ALA A 30 17.03 9.47 8.28
C ALA A 30 18.03 9.53 7.10
N TRP A 31 18.63 8.40 6.74
CA TRP A 31 19.52 8.31 5.57
C TRP A 31 18.77 8.39 4.24
N GLU A 32 17.59 7.77 4.15
CA GLU A 32 16.77 7.85 2.93
C GLU A 32 16.15 9.25 2.78
N ASP A 33 15.72 9.88 3.88
CA ASP A 33 15.27 11.28 3.87
C ASP A 33 16.39 12.25 3.43
N LEU A 34 17.63 12.00 3.86
CA LEU A 34 18.77 12.80 3.45
C LEU A 34 19.08 12.62 1.95
N LYS A 35 18.95 11.41 1.40
CA LYS A 35 19.11 11.18 -0.03
C LYS A 35 18.08 11.94 -0.85
N ASP A 36 16.83 11.93 -0.41
CA ASP A 36 15.74 12.66 -1.09
C ASP A 36 16.04 14.16 -1.12
N VAL A 37 16.40 14.76 0.02
CA VAL A 37 16.80 16.18 0.11
C VAL A 37 18.03 16.51 -0.75
N ILE A 38 19.02 15.62 -0.80
CA ILE A 38 20.22 15.81 -1.64
C ILE A 38 19.88 15.69 -3.13
N SER A 39 18.95 14.79 -3.49
CA SER A 39 18.49 14.63 -4.87
C SER A 39 17.77 15.89 -5.36
N ASP A 40 16.96 16.51 -4.50
CA ASP A 40 16.31 17.78 -4.78
C ASP A 40 17.33 18.92 -4.88
N ALA A 41 18.34 18.97 -4.03
CA ALA A 41 19.41 19.98 -4.12
C ALA A 41 20.23 19.89 -5.43
N LYS A 42 20.32 18.70 -6.03
CA LYS A 42 20.99 18.47 -7.33
C LYS A 42 20.29 19.20 -8.48
N THR A 43 18.99 19.52 -8.34
CA THR A 43 18.25 20.34 -9.33
C THR A 43 18.65 21.81 -9.30
N VAL A 44 19.18 22.31 -8.17
CA VAL A 44 19.54 23.72 -7.96
C VAL A 44 21.02 23.98 -8.21
N ALA A 45 21.89 22.96 -8.09
CA ALA A 45 23.33 23.04 -8.34
C ALA A 45 23.85 21.76 -9.02
N PRO A 46 23.78 21.68 -10.37
CA PRO A 46 24.09 20.45 -11.13
C PRO A 46 25.57 20.04 -11.11
N ASP A 47 26.48 20.94 -10.75
CA ASP A 47 27.94 20.69 -10.76
C ASP A 47 28.49 20.08 -9.46
N LEU A 48 27.65 19.81 -8.45
CA LEU A 48 28.08 19.13 -7.23
C LEU A 48 28.15 17.61 -7.44
N THR A 49 29.35 17.13 -7.76
CA THR A 49 29.70 15.70 -7.80
C THR A 49 29.94 15.19 -6.38
N PHE A 50 28.88 14.79 -5.69
CA PHE A 50 28.98 14.00 -4.47
C PHE A 50 29.34 12.56 -4.84
N GLY A 51 30.38 12.02 -4.19
CA GLY A 51 31.01 10.76 -4.56
C GLY A 51 30.04 9.64 -4.90
N GLU A 52 29.96 9.30 -6.19
CA GLU A 52 29.31 8.11 -6.75
C GLU A 52 30.12 6.85 -6.43
N ASN A 53 30.52 6.69 -5.18
CA ASN A 53 30.74 5.34 -4.69
C ASN A 53 29.35 4.74 -4.62
N THR A 54 29.09 3.77 -5.50
CA THR A 54 28.02 2.80 -5.39
C THR A 54 28.02 2.27 -3.96
N LEU A 55 27.30 2.97 -3.10
CA LEU A 55 26.92 2.50 -1.80
C LEU A 55 26.10 1.26 -2.12
N ASN A 56 26.64 0.09 -1.78
CA ASN A 56 25.86 -1.13 -1.71
C ASN A 56 24.58 -0.73 -1.00
N ALA A 57 23.47 -0.64 -1.73
CA ALA A 57 22.17 -0.47 -1.13
C ALA A 57 22.11 -1.53 -0.03
N SER A 58 21.77 -1.12 1.20
CA SER A 58 21.46 -2.07 2.25
C SER A 58 20.60 -3.17 1.62
N GLU A 59 20.99 -4.43 1.81
CA GLU A 59 20.24 -5.55 1.26
C GLU A 59 18.76 -5.31 1.56
N ILE A 60 17.94 -5.31 0.51
CA ILE A 60 16.52 -5.00 0.67
C ILE A 60 15.91 -6.21 1.35
N ILE A 61 15.69 -6.08 2.65
CA ILE A 61 15.07 -7.14 3.43
C ILE A 61 13.58 -6.81 3.44
N THR A 62 12.86 -7.38 2.49
CA THR A 62 11.44 -7.63 2.73
C THR A 62 11.36 -8.83 3.65
N PRO A 63 10.72 -8.71 4.83
CA PRO A 63 10.57 -9.83 5.74
C PRO A 63 10.04 -11.07 5.00
N ALA A 64 10.68 -12.22 5.25
CA ALA A 64 10.41 -13.43 4.47
C ALA A 64 8.93 -13.84 4.51
N HIS A 65 8.26 -13.62 5.65
CA HIS A 65 6.84 -13.90 5.82
C HIS A 65 5.96 -12.97 4.96
N HIS A 66 6.27 -11.67 4.89
CA HIS A 66 5.61 -10.74 3.94
C HIS A 66 5.86 -11.14 2.50
N ALA A 67 7.11 -11.45 2.13
CA ALA A 67 7.48 -11.81 0.76
C ALA A 67 6.72 -13.05 0.25
N VAL A 68 6.53 -14.06 1.11
CA VAL A 68 5.74 -15.26 0.80
C VAL A 68 4.28 -14.89 0.53
N LYS A 69 3.68 -14.06 1.38
CA LYS A 69 2.28 -13.62 1.24
C LYS A 69 2.05 -12.72 0.03
N ILE A 70 3.00 -11.86 -0.30
CA ILE A 70 2.98 -11.05 -1.53
C ILE A 70 2.99 -11.96 -2.76
N LYS A 71 3.87 -12.96 -2.81
CA LYS A 71 3.93 -13.92 -3.92
C LYS A 71 2.65 -14.74 -4.03
N GLU A 72 2.07 -15.14 -2.90
CA GLU A 72 0.77 -15.81 -2.85
C GLU A 72 -0.35 -14.92 -3.42
N LEU A 73 -0.40 -13.65 -3.04
CA LEU A 73 -1.37 -12.67 -3.54
C LEU A 73 -1.25 -12.49 -5.07
N VAL A 74 -0.03 -12.29 -5.55
CA VAL A 74 0.28 -12.18 -6.98
C VAL A 74 -0.21 -13.40 -7.75
N LYS A 75 0.09 -14.59 -7.22
CA LYS A 75 -0.34 -15.87 -7.82
C LYS A 75 -1.85 -15.95 -7.89
N ILE A 76 -2.57 -15.62 -6.83
CA ILE A 76 -4.04 -15.62 -6.79
C ILE A 76 -4.61 -14.68 -7.86
N ILE A 77 -4.06 -13.47 -7.98
CA ILE A 77 -4.53 -12.49 -8.97
C ILE A 77 -4.33 -13.02 -10.39
N ASN A 78 -3.11 -13.47 -10.73
CA ASN A 78 -2.76 -13.91 -12.08
C ASN A 78 -3.43 -15.24 -12.47
N GLU A 79 -3.37 -16.24 -11.60
CA GLU A 79 -3.82 -17.59 -11.92
C GLU A 79 -5.31 -17.80 -11.66
N THR A 80 -5.99 -16.91 -10.94
CA THR A 80 -7.41 -17.08 -10.60
C THR A 80 -8.23 -15.88 -11.03
N MET A 81 -7.96 -14.68 -10.49
CA MET A 81 -8.90 -13.57 -10.66
C MET A 81 -8.91 -13.00 -12.09
N LEU A 82 -7.74 -12.87 -12.74
CA LEU A 82 -7.63 -12.31 -14.10
C LEU A 82 -8.06 -13.28 -15.23
N LYS A 83 -8.59 -14.46 -14.89
CA LYS A 83 -9.11 -15.41 -15.89
C LYS A 83 -10.40 -14.90 -16.52
N LYS A 84 -10.52 -15.06 -17.84
CA LYS A 84 -11.75 -14.76 -18.57
C LYS A 84 -12.93 -15.61 -18.04
N GLY A 85 -14.05 -14.95 -17.74
CA GLY A 85 -15.27 -15.60 -17.22
C GLY A 85 -15.39 -15.62 -15.69
N ASN A 86 -14.35 -15.16 -14.99
CA ASN A 86 -14.40 -14.88 -13.56
C ASN A 86 -15.04 -13.52 -13.29
N ASP A 87 -16.34 -13.46 -13.58
CA ASP A 87 -17.17 -12.29 -13.31
C ASP A 87 -17.92 -12.46 -11.98
N ASN A 88 -18.03 -11.37 -11.22
CA ASN A 88 -18.71 -11.29 -9.93
C ASN A 88 -18.34 -12.41 -8.96
N CYS A 89 -17.03 -12.64 -8.78
CA CYS A 89 -16.56 -13.73 -7.93
C CYS A 89 -15.55 -13.26 -6.88
N PHE A 90 -15.49 -14.04 -5.81
CA PHE A 90 -14.68 -13.79 -4.62
C PHE A 90 -13.54 -14.80 -4.56
N VAL A 91 -12.40 -14.36 -4.04
CA VAL A 91 -11.28 -15.23 -3.68
C VAL A 91 -10.79 -14.86 -2.29
N LYS A 92 -10.47 -15.88 -1.50
CA LYS A 92 -9.76 -15.67 -0.24
C LYS A 92 -8.29 -15.41 -0.53
N GLY A 93 -7.83 -14.20 -0.27
CA GLY A 93 -6.43 -13.81 -0.38
C GLY A 93 -5.59 -14.32 0.79
N PRO A 94 -4.29 -14.02 0.78
CA PRO A 94 -3.43 -14.26 1.93
C PRO A 94 -3.85 -13.36 3.08
N VAL A 95 -3.87 -13.92 4.28
CA VAL A 95 -3.87 -13.15 5.53
C VAL A 95 -2.47 -12.59 5.73
N PHE A 96 -2.38 -11.28 5.84
CA PHE A 96 -1.15 -10.59 6.21
C PHE A 96 -1.15 -10.37 7.72
N ASP A 97 -0.02 -10.67 8.34
CA ASP A 97 0.27 -10.08 9.64
C ASP A 97 0.42 -8.55 9.48
N ASP A 98 0.49 -7.84 10.60
CA ASP A 98 0.86 -6.42 10.62
C ASP A 98 2.09 -6.19 9.71
N PHE A 99 2.01 -5.20 8.81
CA PHE A 99 3.08 -4.85 7.88
C PHE A 99 4.36 -4.29 8.53
N ARG A 100 4.56 -4.47 9.84
CA ARG A 100 5.79 -4.18 10.60
C ARG A 100 6.57 -5.46 10.89
N ASP A 101 7.88 -5.35 10.85
CA ASP A 101 8.81 -6.34 11.42
C ASP A 101 9.92 -5.60 12.17
N GLY A 102 9.70 -5.35 13.47
CA GLY A 102 10.54 -4.45 14.26
C GLY A 102 10.49 -3.01 13.74
N ASP A 103 11.64 -2.47 13.31
CA ASP A 103 11.77 -1.14 12.71
C ASP A 103 11.51 -1.11 11.20
N GLU A 104 11.41 -2.30 10.58
CA GLU A 104 11.11 -2.44 9.16
C GLU A 104 9.62 -2.32 8.91
N ARG A 105 9.26 -1.74 7.75
CA ARG A 105 7.87 -1.61 7.32
C ARG A 105 7.74 -2.08 5.89
N THR A 106 6.70 -2.82 5.59
CA THR A 106 6.35 -3.22 4.22
C THR A 106 5.13 -2.43 3.73
N SER A 107 5.12 -2.05 2.46
CA SER A 107 3.93 -1.54 1.79
C SER A 107 3.80 -2.17 0.41
N ILE A 108 2.57 -2.46 0.02
CA ILE A 108 2.23 -3.15 -1.21
C ILE A 108 1.31 -2.23 -2.01
N SER A 109 1.72 -1.79 -3.19
CA SER A 109 0.93 -0.89 -4.02
C SER A 109 0.62 -1.51 -5.37
N PHE A 110 -0.67 -1.59 -5.71
CA PHE A 110 -1.15 -1.89 -7.06
C PHE A 110 -1.39 -0.58 -7.78
N VAL A 111 -0.54 -0.24 -8.75
CA VAL A 111 -0.54 1.07 -9.42
C VAL A 111 -0.86 0.90 -10.89
N ARG A 112 -1.88 1.61 -11.36
CA ARG A 112 -2.21 1.69 -12.78
C ARG A 112 -1.19 2.58 -13.49
N VAL A 113 -0.44 1.99 -14.41
CA VAL A 113 0.62 2.69 -15.18
C VAL A 113 0.05 3.23 -16.48
N SER A 114 -0.89 2.51 -17.08
CA SER A 114 -1.57 2.90 -18.31
C SER A 114 -2.99 2.33 -18.36
N ASN A 115 -3.69 2.53 -19.48
CA ASN A 115 -5.03 1.97 -19.66
C ASN A 115 -5.03 0.43 -19.68
N THR A 116 -3.91 -0.20 -20.01
CA THR A 116 -3.78 -1.66 -20.21
C THR A 116 -2.74 -2.31 -19.30
N GLU A 117 -2.05 -1.54 -18.45
CA GLU A 117 -0.98 -2.06 -17.59
C GLU A 117 -1.12 -1.50 -16.17
N SER A 118 -1.07 -2.41 -15.21
CA SER A 118 -0.86 -2.11 -13.79
C SER A 118 0.38 -2.83 -13.29
N LYS A 119 1.00 -2.31 -12.22
CA LYS A 119 2.18 -2.89 -11.60
C LYS A 119 1.99 -3.08 -10.11
N LEU A 120 2.60 -4.13 -9.57
CA LEU A 120 2.88 -4.26 -8.15
C LEU A 120 4.19 -3.52 -7.82
N VAL A 121 4.14 -2.65 -6.82
CA VAL A 121 5.31 -2.03 -6.22
C VAL A 121 5.33 -2.39 -4.74
N VAL A 122 6.39 -3.07 -4.32
CA VAL A 122 6.64 -3.36 -2.91
C VAL A 122 7.71 -2.40 -2.42
N ARG A 123 7.43 -1.73 -1.30
CA ARG A 123 8.46 -0.99 -0.56
C ARG A 123 8.68 -1.65 0.80
N SER A 124 9.93 -1.82 1.19
CA SER A 124 10.32 -2.42 2.47
C SER A 124 11.49 -1.68 3.13
N GLY A 125 12.03 -2.25 4.20
CA GLY A 125 13.16 -1.76 4.97
C GLY A 125 12.77 -0.69 5.98
N ALA A 126 13.79 -0.03 6.52
CA ALA A 126 13.63 1.03 7.51
C ALA A 126 12.64 2.12 7.04
N GLY A 127 11.52 2.25 7.73
CA GLY A 127 10.46 3.20 7.39
C GLY A 127 9.66 2.89 6.11
N GLY A 128 9.89 1.75 5.45
CA GLY A 128 9.14 1.31 4.26
C GLY A 128 9.38 2.13 2.99
N LYS A 129 10.58 2.73 2.87
CA LYS A 129 10.93 3.64 1.77
C LYS A 129 11.66 2.96 0.61
N GLN A 130 12.30 1.81 0.84
CA GLN A 130 13.14 1.17 -0.17
C GLN A 130 12.30 0.30 -1.11
N ILE A 131 12.39 0.51 -2.42
CA ILE A 131 11.65 -0.29 -3.40
C ILE A 131 12.32 -1.66 -3.56
N ASP A 132 11.62 -2.74 -3.20
CA ASP A 132 12.08 -4.10 -3.47
C ASP A 132 11.86 -4.44 -4.95
N THR A 133 12.96 -4.53 -5.69
CA THR A 133 12.95 -4.85 -7.13
C THR A 133 12.76 -6.34 -7.42
N THR A 134 12.87 -7.21 -6.41
CA THR A 134 12.69 -8.66 -6.54
C THR A 134 11.23 -9.09 -6.34
N LEU A 135 10.40 -8.22 -5.76
CA LEU A 135 8.97 -8.44 -5.49
C LEU A 135 8.08 -7.49 -6.31
N GLN A 136 8.42 -7.29 -7.58
CA GLN A 136 7.58 -6.56 -8.52
C GLN A 136 6.90 -7.52 -9.50
N ASP A 137 5.71 -7.15 -9.93
CA ASP A 137 5.01 -7.84 -10.99
C ASP A 137 4.25 -6.84 -11.87
N LYS A 138 3.95 -7.25 -13.08
CA LYS A 138 3.17 -6.51 -14.07
C LYS A 138 1.92 -7.30 -14.41
N PHE A 139 0.80 -6.60 -14.38
CA PHE A 139 -0.49 -7.17 -14.68
C PHE A 139 -1.06 -6.53 -15.94
N GLU A 140 -1.33 -7.36 -16.94
CA GLU A 140 -2.00 -6.91 -18.15
C GLU A 140 -3.50 -6.75 -17.88
N ASN A 141 -4.05 -5.59 -18.24
CA ASN A 141 -5.47 -5.24 -18.13
C ASN A 141 -6.06 -5.25 -16.71
N LEU A 142 -5.24 -5.45 -15.67
CA LEU A 142 -5.68 -5.29 -14.28
C LEU A 142 -6.00 -3.83 -14.01
N VAL A 143 -7.12 -3.59 -13.36
CA VAL A 143 -7.50 -2.28 -12.84
C VAL A 143 -7.72 -2.44 -11.33
N PRO A 144 -6.94 -1.77 -10.46
CA PRO A 144 -7.21 -1.84 -9.04
C PRO A 144 -8.54 -1.13 -8.75
N CYS A 145 -9.33 -1.68 -7.84
CA CYS A 145 -10.56 -1.07 -7.37
C CYS A 145 -10.69 -1.21 -5.85
N VAL A 146 -11.63 -0.47 -5.29
CA VAL A 146 -12.02 -0.60 -3.89
C VAL A 146 -13.53 -0.71 -3.76
N ILE A 147 -13.95 -1.41 -2.73
CA ILE A 147 -15.33 -1.42 -2.25
C ILE A 147 -15.41 -0.54 -1.00
N GLY A 148 -15.29 0.78 -1.20
CA GLY A 148 -15.19 1.77 -0.12
C GLY A 148 -15.09 3.21 -0.65
N GLY A 149 -14.97 4.19 0.24
CA GLY A 149 -14.86 5.62 -0.07
C GLY A 149 -16.18 6.34 -0.36
N SER A 150 -17.27 5.57 -0.44
CA SER A 150 -18.63 6.08 -0.63
C SER A 150 -19.61 5.08 -0.06
N LYS A 151 -20.50 5.59 0.80
CA LYS A 151 -21.61 4.81 1.36
C LYS A 151 -22.51 4.19 0.29
N GLU A 152 -22.64 4.83 -0.87
CA GLU A 152 -23.41 4.28 -1.99
C GLU A 152 -22.76 3.02 -2.55
N ILE A 153 -21.42 3.02 -2.73
CA ILE A 153 -20.67 1.87 -3.25
C ILE A 153 -20.81 0.66 -2.32
N THR A 154 -20.57 0.85 -1.02
CA THR A 154 -20.60 -0.22 -0.02
C THR A 154 -22.02 -0.75 0.19
N THR A 155 -23.02 0.13 0.30
CA THR A 155 -24.44 -0.26 0.41
C THR A 155 -24.89 -1.05 -0.82
N ASN A 156 -24.53 -0.60 -2.02
CA ASN A 156 -24.89 -1.29 -3.26
C ASN A 156 -24.20 -2.66 -3.36
N PHE A 157 -22.96 -2.77 -2.91
CA PHE A 157 -22.25 -4.05 -2.86
C PHE A 157 -22.95 -5.05 -1.94
N VAL A 158 -23.28 -4.62 -0.71
CA VAL A 158 -23.97 -5.44 0.28
C VAL A 158 -25.35 -5.86 -0.22
N ALA A 159 -26.14 -4.91 -0.74
CA ALA A 159 -27.46 -5.18 -1.30
C ALA A 159 -27.43 -6.23 -2.44
N ARG A 160 -26.36 -6.25 -3.23
CA ARG A 160 -26.18 -7.18 -4.36
C ARG A 160 -25.77 -8.58 -3.93
N PHE A 161 -24.75 -8.68 -3.09
CA PHE A 161 -24.05 -9.95 -2.87
C PHE A 161 -24.40 -10.64 -1.56
N PHE A 162 -24.69 -9.88 -0.51
CA PHE A 162 -24.95 -10.41 0.82
C PHE A 162 -26.44 -10.42 1.13
N ASP A 163 -27.09 -9.26 1.11
CA ASP A 163 -28.51 -9.13 1.46
C ASP A 163 -29.44 -9.64 0.36
N LYS A 164 -28.96 -9.62 -0.90
CA LYS A 164 -29.72 -10.01 -2.11
C LYS A 164 -31.05 -9.26 -2.24
N THR A 165 -31.10 -8.03 -1.74
CA THR A 165 -32.27 -7.14 -1.80
C THR A 165 -32.37 -6.40 -3.13
N SER A 166 -31.28 -6.32 -3.91
CA SER A 166 -31.27 -5.73 -5.24
C SER A 166 -30.35 -6.46 -6.20
N SER A 167 -30.87 -6.87 -7.36
CA SER A 167 -30.07 -7.45 -8.44
C SER A 167 -29.33 -6.39 -9.27
N ASN A 168 -29.73 -5.11 -9.17
CA ASN A 168 -29.13 -4.02 -9.92
C ASN A 168 -29.07 -2.72 -9.10
N PRO A 169 -28.25 -2.66 -8.04
CA PRO A 169 -28.23 -1.52 -7.11
C PRO A 169 -27.53 -0.26 -7.66
N GLY A 170 -26.96 -0.32 -8.87
CA GLY A 170 -26.11 0.74 -9.41
C GLY A 170 -24.63 0.34 -9.33
N ASN A 171 -23.73 1.32 -9.23
CA ASN A 171 -22.30 1.04 -9.07
C ASN A 171 -22.05 0.48 -7.67
N TYR A 172 -21.31 -0.63 -7.59
CA TYR A 172 -20.98 -1.31 -6.32
C TYR A 172 -19.47 -1.52 -6.14
N PHE A 173 -18.66 -0.94 -7.01
CA PHE A 173 -17.20 -0.89 -6.86
C PHE A 173 -16.67 0.39 -7.52
N MET A 174 -15.49 0.82 -7.11
CA MET A 174 -14.83 2.00 -7.67
C MET A 174 -13.46 1.64 -8.23
N PRO A 175 -13.25 1.68 -9.56
CA PRO A 175 -11.92 1.62 -10.17
C PRO A 175 -11.08 2.82 -9.74
N VAL A 176 -9.80 2.58 -9.45
CA VAL A 176 -8.89 3.63 -8.96
C VAL A 176 -7.53 3.59 -9.65
N GLY A 177 -6.75 4.67 -9.55
CA GLY A 177 -5.39 4.77 -10.05
C GLY A 177 -4.39 3.93 -9.26
N ALA A 178 -4.55 3.84 -7.94
CA ALA A 178 -3.76 2.94 -7.11
C ALA A 178 -4.44 2.56 -5.79
N VAL A 179 -4.14 1.35 -5.32
CA VAL A 179 -4.45 0.87 -3.98
C VAL A 179 -3.14 0.51 -3.28
N THR A 180 -2.92 1.05 -2.09
CA THR A 180 -1.73 0.79 -1.26
C THR A 180 -2.16 0.18 0.07
N LEU A 181 -1.63 -1.01 0.35
CA LEU A 181 -1.70 -1.66 1.66
C LEU A 181 -0.44 -1.29 2.44
N SER A 182 -0.58 -0.78 3.65
CA SER A 182 0.55 -0.40 4.51
C SER A 182 0.13 -0.32 5.97
N TYR A 183 1.09 -0.48 6.88
CA TYR A 183 0.83 -0.23 8.29
C TYR A 183 0.50 1.25 8.57
N LYS A 184 -0.55 1.50 9.34
CA LYS A 184 -0.96 2.81 9.84
C LYS A 184 -0.72 2.90 11.34
N PHE A 185 -0.10 4.00 11.77
CA PHE A 185 -0.09 4.40 13.17
C PHE A 185 -1.27 5.32 13.42
N GLY A 186 -2.17 4.91 14.31
CA GLY A 186 -3.29 5.74 14.72
C GLY A 186 -2.90 6.64 15.89
N ALA A 187 -2.89 7.96 15.68
CA ALA A 187 -2.87 8.90 16.81
C ALA A 187 -4.23 8.94 17.55
N THR A 188 -5.31 8.65 16.83
CA THR A 188 -6.71 8.62 17.30
C THR A 188 -7.48 7.39 16.82
N THR A 189 -6.83 6.49 16.12
CA THR A 189 -7.43 5.33 15.44
C THR A 189 -6.70 4.06 15.87
N SER A 190 -7.21 2.89 15.52
CA SER A 190 -6.49 1.65 15.82
C SER A 190 -5.24 1.54 14.95
N ASP A 191 -4.19 1.05 15.59
CA ASP A 191 -2.92 0.67 14.95
C ASP A 191 -3.13 -0.61 14.12
N GLY A 192 -2.54 -0.69 12.92
CA GLY A 192 -2.59 -1.89 12.10
C GLY A 192 -2.61 -1.63 10.60
N ASN A 193 -2.97 -2.65 9.81
CA ASN A 193 -2.95 -2.58 8.36
C ASN A 193 -4.07 -1.68 7.80
N GLY A 194 -3.70 -0.70 6.98
CA GLY A 194 -4.59 0.26 6.33
C GLY A 194 -4.58 0.14 4.80
N ILE A 195 -5.69 0.56 4.18
CA ILE A 195 -5.82 0.71 2.72
C ILE A 195 -5.89 2.18 2.36
N SER A 196 -4.91 2.65 1.58
CA SER A 196 -4.89 4.00 1.00
C SER A 196 -5.18 3.93 -0.49
N VAL A 197 -5.92 4.91 -1.01
CA VAL A 197 -6.30 5.03 -2.42
C VAL A 197 -5.83 6.36 -2.97
N ALA A 198 -5.06 6.31 -4.05
CA ALA A 198 -4.44 7.50 -4.63
C ALA A 198 -5.45 8.54 -5.14
N ASP A 199 -6.64 8.10 -5.54
CA ASP A 199 -7.68 8.97 -6.11
C ASP A 199 -8.51 9.68 -5.04
N PHE A 200 -8.31 9.32 -3.77
CA PHE A 200 -9.04 9.90 -2.64
C PHE A 200 -8.23 10.99 -1.96
N PRO A 201 -8.90 11.99 -1.37
CA PRO A 201 -8.19 13.07 -0.69
C PRO A 201 -7.46 12.53 0.55
N GLU A 202 -6.36 13.18 0.94
CA GLU A 202 -5.45 12.70 1.98
C GLU A 202 -6.14 12.52 3.34
N GLU A 203 -7.11 13.39 3.67
CA GLU A 203 -7.90 13.29 4.90
C GLU A 203 -8.82 12.05 4.97
N LYS A 204 -9.09 11.41 3.82
CA LYS A 204 -9.83 10.15 3.72
C LYS A 204 -8.90 8.94 3.61
N ASN A 205 -7.59 9.15 3.64
CA ASN A 205 -6.61 8.07 3.54
C ASN A 205 -5.95 7.82 4.92
N PRO A 206 -5.85 6.55 5.35
CA PRO A 206 -6.50 5.37 4.77
C PRO A 206 -8.03 5.41 4.95
N ILE A 207 -8.75 4.72 4.07
CA ILE A 207 -10.23 4.73 3.97
C ILE A 207 -10.91 4.05 5.16
N ASN A 208 -10.14 3.30 5.94
CA ASN A 208 -10.61 2.65 7.15
C ASN A 208 -9.58 2.90 8.26
N ASP A 209 -10.07 3.23 9.44
CA ASP A 209 -9.28 3.61 10.59
C ASP A 209 -9.16 2.51 11.66
N GLU A 210 -9.74 1.34 11.41
CA GLU A 210 -9.76 0.23 12.36
C GLU A 210 -8.55 -0.69 12.33
N GLY A 211 -7.68 -0.53 11.32
CA GLY A 211 -6.35 -1.14 11.29
C GLY A 211 -6.33 -2.65 11.12
N ASP A 212 -7.36 -3.31 10.60
CA ASP A 212 -7.38 -4.78 10.45
C ASP A 212 -7.54 -5.26 9.00
N ASN A 213 -7.24 -4.38 8.05
CA ASN A 213 -7.42 -4.67 6.63
C ASN A 213 -6.48 -5.79 6.19
N MET A 214 -7.03 -6.82 5.55
CA MET A 214 -6.31 -8.04 5.14
C MET A 214 -5.77 -8.91 6.30
N GLU A 215 -6.09 -8.58 7.56
CA GLU A 215 -5.74 -9.38 8.74
C GLU A 215 -6.82 -10.43 9.06
N ASN A 216 -8.09 -10.09 8.82
CA ASN A 216 -9.24 -10.98 9.03
C ASN A 216 -9.76 -11.53 7.69
N ASN A 217 -9.22 -12.66 7.26
CA ASN A 217 -9.62 -13.45 6.08
C ASN A 217 -9.27 -12.92 4.68
N GLY A 218 -8.82 -11.67 4.53
CA GLY A 218 -8.11 -11.18 3.33
C GLY A 218 -8.86 -11.35 2.00
N TRP A 219 -10.18 -11.10 1.97
CA TRP A 219 -10.99 -11.32 0.78
C TRP A 219 -10.63 -10.36 -0.36
N LEU A 220 -10.78 -10.85 -1.58
CA LEU A 220 -10.67 -10.08 -2.82
C LEU A 220 -11.88 -10.35 -3.69
N PHE A 221 -12.28 -9.36 -4.49
CA PHE A 221 -13.40 -9.48 -5.40
C PHE A 221 -13.02 -9.04 -6.81
N THR A 222 -13.58 -9.71 -7.81
CA THR A 222 -13.54 -9.22 -9.18
C THR A 222 -14.94 -9.19 -9.79
N PRO A 223 -15.39 -8.04 -10.31
CA PRO A 223 -16.67 -7.96 -11.01
C PRO A 223 -16.59 -8.56 -12.42
N ASP A 224 -15.42 -8.58 -13.06
CA ASP A 224 -15.29 -8.80 -14.51
C ASP A 224 -13.98 -9.46 -14.98
N GLY A 225 -13.20 -10.05 -14.07
CA GLY A 225 -11.90 -10.64 -14.37
C GLY A 225 -10.83 -9.64 -14.81
N LYS A 226 -11.03 -8.34 -14.57
CA LYS A 226 -10.07 -7.25 -14.86
C LYS A 226 -9.90 -6.31 -13.68
N ASN A 227 -11.02 -5.90 -13.10
CA ASN A 227 -11.05 -5.09 -11.90
C ASN A 227 -10.78 -5.99 -10.70
N ILE A 228 -9.73 -5.70 -9.92
CA ILE A 228 -9.37 -6.44 -8.71
C ILE A 228 -9.63 -5.53 -7.51
N CYS A 229 -10.67 -5.83 -6.76
CA CYS A 229 -11.20 -4.95 -5.73
C CYS A 229 -10.77 -5.42 -4.34
N PHE A 230 -10.27 -4.46 -3.57
CA PHE A 230 -9.93 -4.61 -2.16
C PHE A 230 -11.08 -4.12 -1.28
N PHE A 231 -11.19 -4.73 -0.10
CA PHE A 231 -12.19 -4.37 0.90
C PHE A 231 -11.53 -3.64 2.07
N PRO A 232 -11.81 -2.35 2.25
CA PRO A 232 -11.68 -1.73 3.55
C PRO A 232 -12.67 -2.40 4.53
N THR A 233 -12.17 -2.87 5.67
CA THR A 233 -12.95 -3.65 6.65
C THR A 233 -13.33 -2.85 7.88
N ASN A 234 -14.60 -2.70 8.22
CA ASN A 234 -15.00 -2.01 9.46
C ASN A 234 -15.58 -3.02 10.50
N LYS A 235 -15.71 -2.60 11.75
CA LYS A 235 -16.31 -3.30 12.91
C LYS A 235 -17.48 -2.48 13.46
N ALA A 236 -17.55 -1.19 13.11
CA ALA A 236 -18.50 -0.27 13.72
C ALA A 236 -19.90 -0.26 13.08
N VAL A 237 -20.04 -0.58 11.77
CA VAL A 237 -21.33 -0.55 11.07
C VAL A 237 -21.31 -1.47 9.83
N ASN A 238 -22.33 -2.33 9.67
CA ASN A 238 -22.60 -3.17 8.50
C ASN A 238 -21.94 -2.71 7.16
N ALA A 239 -22.24 -1.49 6.71
CA ALA A 239 -21.60 -0.85 5.55
C ALA A 239 -21.75 0.68 5.61
N ASP A 240 -20.65 1.40 5.45
CA ASP A 240 -20.60 2.85 5.39
C ASP A 240 -19.55 3.32 4.36
N ASP A 241 -19.15 4.59 4.38
CA ASP A 241 -18.12 5.09 3.47
C ASP A 241 -16.72 4.56 3.77
N ASP A 242 -16.48 4.07 4.98
CA ASP A 242 -15.16 3.59 5.42
C ASP A 242 -14.92 2.12 5.09
N GLY A 243 -15.99 1.33 4.89
CA GLY A 243 -15.85 -0.05 4.47
C GLY A 243 -17.08 -0.92 4.58
N ILE A 244 -16.82 -2.23 4.60
CA ILE A 244 -17.82 -3.28 4.84
C ILE A 244 -17.39 -4.09 6.06
N ASP A 245 -18.38 -4.49 6.86
CA ASP A 245 -18.13 -5.26 8.06
C ASP A 245 -17.55 -6.64 7.73
N ASN A 246 -16.50 -7.05 8.47
CA ASN A 246 -15.90 -8.37 8.36
C ASN A 246 -16.91 -9.51 8.54
N ASP A 247 -17.95 -9.30 9.36
CA ASP A 247 -18.97 -10.30 9.67
C ASP A 247 -19.76 -10.74 8.41
N TYR A 248 -19.81 -9.91 7.35
CA TYR A 248 -20.40 -10.33 6.07
C TYR A 248 -19.66 -11.50 5.40
N PHE A 249 -18.37 -11.62 5.69
CA PHE A 249 -17.52 -12.65 5.12
C PHE A 249 -17.48 -13.95 5.93
N ASP A 250 -18.04 -13.96 7.14
CA ASP A 250 -18.15 -15.16 7.97
C ASP A 250 -19.25 -16.12 7.47
N ASN A 251 -20.22 -15.61 6.71
CA ASN A 251 -21.33 -16.41 6.18
C ASN A 251 -21.56 -16.19 4.68
N LEU A 252 -20.60 -16.63 3.85
CA LEU A 252 -20.58 -16.47 2.39
C LEU A 252 -21.56 -17.38 1.63
N GLN A 253 -22.77 -17.60 2.15
CA GLN A 253 -23.75 -18.45 1.48
C GLN A 253 -24.26 -17.84 0.15
N GLY A 254 -23.86 -18.47 -0.95
CA GLY A 254 -24.35 -18.15 -2.29
C GLY A 254 -23.59 -17.02 -2.99
N VAL A 255 -22.42 -16.62 -2.50
CA VAL A 255 -21.46 -15.87 -3.33
C VAL A 255 -20.74 -16.83 -4.27
N LYS A 256 -20.39 -16.35 -5.46
CA LYS A 256 -19.61 -17.12 -6.44
C LYS A 256 -18.13 -17.05 -6.06
N ILE A 257 -17.45 -18.19 -5.96
CA ILE A 257 -16.00 -18.26 -5.77
C ILE A 257 -15.34 -18.34 -7.15
N CYS A 258 -14.23 -17.62 -7.36
CA CYS A 258 -13.49 -17.70 -8.61
C CYS A 258 -12.81 -19.08 -8.77
N SER A 259 -12.66 -19.53 -10.01
CA SER A 259 -12.07 -20.84 -10.38
C SER A 259 -10.97 -20.70 -11.42
#